data_AF-A0A660YIW3-F1
#
_entry.id   AF-A0A660YIW3-F1
#
_cell.length_a   1.000
_cell.length_b   1.000
_cell.length_c   1.000
_cell.angle_alpha   90.00
_cell.angle_beta   90.00
_cell.angle_gamma   90.00
#
_symmetry.space_group_name_H-M   'P 1'
#
loop_
_entity.id
_entity.type
_entity.pdbx_description
1 polymer ?
#
loop_
_entity_poly.entity_id
_entity_poly.type
_entity_poly.pdbx_seq_one_letter_code
_entity_poly.pdbx_strand_id
1 'polypeptide(L)'
;MQTCPGRSRQFWRPEDIYDLPCPHCGREVELFKTDIERRCPHCGGTVLNPRADLSCAEWCPSAKECLGPVLYGRLKEKKREEDLERLLSVVGEDVEVRELFLRLFRENRDPERLFDPDLLKELEGERPDLVERATKYYVEFRKKAG
;
A
#
# COMPACT_ATOMS: atom_id res chain seq x y z
N MET A 1 -18.99 7.02 18.21
CA MET A 1 -18.51 5.94 17.32
C MET A 1 -17.93 6.56 16.06
N GLN A 2 -16.71 6.23 15.67
CA GLN A 2 -16.23 6.52 14.31
C GLN A 2 -16.88 5.49 13.38
N THR A 3 -17.77 5.95 12.49
CA THR A 3 -18.36 5.09 11.45
C THR A 3 -17.27 4.72 10.47
N CYS A 4 -17.06 3.43 10.20
CA CYS A 4 -16.13 3.00 9.16
C CYS A 4 -16.58 3.64 7.83
N PRO A 5 -15.80 4.55 7.25
CA PRO A 5 -16.20 5.28 6.05
C PRO A 5 -16.33 4.33 4.84
N GLY A 6 -15.56 3.23 4.81
CA GLY A 6 -15.74 2.16 3.84
C GLY A 6 -17.10 1.45 3.92
N ARG A 7 -17.81 1.53 5.06
CA ARG A 7 -19.16 0.99 5.23
C ARG A 7 -20.26 1.98 4.85
N SER A 8 -19.90 3.25 4.60
CA SER A 8 -20.84 4.24 4.06
C SER A 8 -21.05 3.98 2.57
N ARG A 9 -22.30 3.71 2.20
CA ARG A 9 -22.72 3.49 0.80
C ARG A 9 -23.12 4.77 0.09
N GLN A 10 -23.03 5.92 0.76
CA GLN A 10 -23.53 7.20 0.24
C GLN A 10 -22.88 7.60 -1.10
N PHE A 11 -21.62 7.20 -1.30
CA PHE A 11 -20.86 7.50 -2.52
C PHE A 11 -20.63 6.27 -3.40
N TRP A 12 -21.37 5.18 -3.15
CA TRP A 12 -21.22 3.98 -3.94
C TRP A 12 -21.91 4.13 -5.29
N ARG A 13 -21.25 3.62 -6.32
CA ARG A 13 -21.76 3.56 -7.68
C ARG A 13 -22.27 2.14 -7.96
N PRO A 14 -23.11 1.94 -8.99
CA PRO A 14 -23.54 0.61 -9.39
C PRO A 14 -22.38 -0.36 -9.59
N GLU A 15 -21.22 0.11 -10.08
CA GLU A 15 -20.03 -0.73 -10.32
C GLU A 15 -19.30 -1.17 -9.05
N ASP A 16 -19.62 -0.58 -7.89
CA ASP A 16 -19.06 -0.97 -6.59
C ASP A 16 -19.72 -2.25 -6.03
N ILE A 17 -20.73 -2.76 -6.71
CA ILE A 17 -21.42 -4.02 -6.43
C ILE A 17 -21.43 -4.82 -7.73
N TYR A 18 -21.00 -6.07 -7.70
CA TYR A 18 -20.93 -6.86 -8.91
C TYR A 18 -20.99 -8.36 -8.61
N ASP A 19 -21.44 -9.13 -9.58
CA ASP A 19 -21.57 -10.57 -9.46
C ASP A 19 -20.41 -11.30 -10.12
N LEU A 20 -19.99 -12.41 -9.51
CA LEU A 20 -19.08 -13.38 -10.12
C LEU A 20 -19.60 -14.81 -9.92
N PRO A 21 -19.35 -15.73 -10.87
CA PRO A 21 -19.69 -17.13 -10.69
C PRO A 21 -18.85 -17.75 -9.55
N CYS A 22 -19.52 -18.43 -8.62
CA CYS A 22 -18.87 -19.13 -7.52
C CYS A 22 -17.92 -20.22 -8.07
N PRO A 23 -16.64 -20.25 -7.69
CA PRO A 23 -15.70 -21.29 -8.17
C PRO A 23 -16.07 -22.70 -7.70
N HIS A 24 -16.93 -22.83 -6.68
CA HIS A 24 -17.35 -24.11 -6.11
C HIS A 24 -18.63 -24.68 -6.74
N CYS A 25 -19.56 -23.82 -7.19
CA CYS A 25 -20.86 -24.27 -7.69
C CYS A 25 -21.39 -23.56 -8.94
N GLY A 26 -20.64 -22.59 -9.49
CA GLY A 26 -20.97 -21.88 -10.72
C GLY A 26 -22.07 -20.82 -10.63
N ARG A 27 -22.83 -20.76 -9.53
CA ARG A 27 -23.88 -19.74 -9.34
C ARG A 27 -23.30 -18.38 -8.99
N GLU A 28 -24.01 -17.33 -9.41
CA GLU A 28 -23.62 -15.95 -9.16
C GLU A 28 -23.59 -15.64 -7.65
N VAL A 29 -22.58 -14.87 -7.27
CA VAL A 29 -22.39 -14.36 -5.91
C VAL A 29 -22.14 -12.87 -6.02
N GLU A 30 -23.04 -12.10 -5.42
CA GLU A 30 -22.91 -10.66 -5.30
C GLU A 30 -21.75 -10.32 -4.34
N LEU A 31 -20.81 -9.51 -4.82
CA LEU A 31 -19.67 -9.00 -4.08
C LEU A 31 -19.74 -7.47 -4.03
N PHE A 32 -19.43 -6.92 -2.87
CA PHE A 32 -19.25 -5.48 -2.70
C PHE A 32 -17.77 -5.15 -2.78
N LYS A 33 -17.40 -3.97 -3.28
CA LYS A 33 -16.00 -3.57 -3.41
C LYS A 33 -15.18 -3.71 -2.12
N THR A 34 -15.80 -3.59 -0.95
CA THR A 34 -15.09 -3.70 0.34
C THR A 34 -15.02 -5.12 0.89
N ASP A 35 -15.72 -6.08 0.29
CA ASP A 35 -15.62 -7.47 0.71
C ASP A 35 -14.27 -8.03 0.28
N ILE A 36 -13.49 -8.61 1.20
CA ILE A 36 -12.29 -9.39 0.81
C ILE A 36 -12.71 -10.76 0.29
N GLU A 37 -13.68 -11.35 0.98
CA GLU A 37 -14.27 -12.64 0.66
C GLU A 37 -15.74 -12.66 1.08
N ARG A 38 -16.50 -13.57 0.46
CA ARG A 38 -17.88 -13.85 0.83
C ARG A 38 -18.18 -15.33 0.82
N ARG A 39 -19.11 -15.74 1.67
CA ARG A 39 -19.71 -17.08 1.57
C ARG A 39 -20.74 -17.09 0.46
N CYS A 40 -20.64 -18.05 -0.46
CA CYS A 40 -21.66 -18.28 -1.47
C CYS A 40 -22.99 -18.64 -0.77
N PRO A 41 -24.09 -17.91 -1.02
CA PRO A 41 -25.37 -18.18 -0.37
C PRO A 41 -25.98 -19.53 -0.78
N HIS A 42 -25.49 -20.12 -1.87
CA HIS A 42 -26.06 -21.36 -2.40
C HIS A 42 -25.31 -22.64 -2.00
N CYS A 43 -24.00 -22.59 -1.80
CA CYS A 43 -23.20 -23.78 -1.44
C CYS A 43 -22.35 -23.60 -0.18
N GLY A 44 -22.29 -22.39 0.39
CA GLY A 44 -21.50 -22.08 1.59
C GLY A 44 -20.00 -21.93 1.36
N GLY A 45 -19.49 -22.22 0.15
CA GLY A 45 -18.08 -22.08 -0.17
C GLY A 45 -17.61 -20.63 -0.14
N THR A 46 -16.38 -20.39 0.31
CA THR A 46 -15.76 -19.05 0.33
C THR A 46 -15.35 -18.64 -1.09
N VAL A 47 -15.77 -17.44 -1.50
CA VAL A 47 -15.47 -16.79 -2.77
C VAL A 47 -14.61 -15.56 -2.47
N LEU A 48 -13.43 -15.51 -3.06
CA LEU A 48 -12.53 -14.35 -2.95
C LEU A 48 -13.00 -13.23 -3.89
N ASN A 49 -12.88 -11.99 -3.45
CA ASN A 49 -13.19 -10.81 -4.25
C ASN A 49 -11.92 -10.32 -4.99
N PRO A 50 -11.79 -10.53 -6.31
CA PRO A 50 -10.61 -10.08 -7.07
C PRO A 50 -10.54 -8.56 -7.24
N ARG A 51 -11.62 -7.82 -6.96
CA ARG A 51 -11.72 -6.35 -7.07
C ARG A 51 -11.87 -5.69 -5.71
N ALA A 52 -11.40 -6.34 -4.64
CA ALA A 52 -11.47 -5.80 -3.29
C ALA A 52 -10.69 -4.47 -3.22
N ASP A 53 -11.41 -3.39 -2.89
CA ASP A 53 -10.87 -2.06 -2.65
C ASP A 53 -10.52 -1.92 -1.17
N LEU A 54 -9.22 -2.01 -0.89
CA LEU A 54 -8.64 -1.87 0.44
C LEU A 54 -7.92 -0.53 0.62
N SER A 55 -8.25 0.49 -0.18
CA SER A 55 -7.66 1.84 -0.08
C SER A 55 -7.87 2.51 1.28
N CYS A 56 -8.90 2.11 2.04
CA CYS A 56 -9.09 2.57 3.40
C CYS A 56 -7.93 2.17 4.33
N ALA A 57 -7.20 1.11 4.01
CA ALA A 57 -6.07 0.63 4.80
C ALA A 57 -4.87 1.59 4.81
N GLU A 58 -4.81 2.52 3.86
CA GLU A 58 -3.70 3.48 3.74
C GLU A 58 -3.70 4.52 4.87
N TRP A 59 -4.87 4.84 5.42
CA TRP A 59 -5.04 5.94 6.39
C TRP A 59 -5.88 5.55 7.61
N CYS A 60 -6.60 4.42 7.58
CA CYS A 60 -7.43 4.00 8.69
C CYS A 60 -6.56 3.49 9.86
N PRO A 61 -6.68 4.07 11.06
CA PRO A 61 -5.89 3.65 12.22
C PRO A 61 -6.23 2.23 12.70
N SER A 62 -7.39 1.69 12.32
CA SER A 62 -7.84 0.34 12.67
C SER A 62 -7.63 -0.69 11.55
N ALA A 63 -6.89 -0.34 10.49
CA ALA A 63 -6.71 -1.19 9.32
C ALA A 63 -6.01 -2.52 9.66
N LYS A 64 -5.00 -2.48 10.53
CA LYS A 64 -4.24 -3.66 10.94
C LYS A 64 -5.10 -4.65 11.70
N GLU A 65 -5.96 -4.17 12.59
CA GLU A 65 -6.92 -4.99 13.33
C GLU A 65 -8.02 -5.53 12.40
N CYS A 66 -8.49 -4.72 11.45
CA CYS A 66 -9.55 -5.11 10.51
C CYS A 66 -9.10 -6.17 9.50
N LEU A 67 -7.88 -6.05 8.98
CA LEU A 67 -7.36 -6.92 7.91
C LEU A 67 -6.51 -8.08 8.46
N GLY A 68 -6.07 -7.98 9.71
CA GLY A 68 -5.08 -8.87 10.29
C GLY A 68 -3.66 -8.59 9.79
N PRO A 69 -2.65 -9.12 10.49
CA PRO A 69 -1.24 -8.76 10.27
C PRO A 69 -0.71 -9.20 8.91
N VAL A 70 -1.18 -10.33 8.36
CA VAL A 70 -0.67 -10.88 7.08
C VAL A 70 -1.10 -10.04 5.89
N LEU A 71 -2.41 -9.76 5.75
CA LEU A 71 -2.92 -8.99 4.63
C LEU A 71 -2.47 -7.53 4.73
N TYR A 72 -2.52 -6.95 5.94
CA TYR A 72 -2.03 -5.59 6.17
C TYR A 72 -0.53 -5.45 5.82
N GLY A 73 0.30 -6.41 6.24
CA GLY A 73 1.72 -6.44 5.90
C GLY A 73 1.97 -6.44 4.39
N ARG A 74 1.29 -7.31 3.63
CA ARG A 74 1.41 -7.35 2.16
C ARG A 74 1.02 -6.05 1.48
N LEU A 75 -0.05 -5.39 1.94
CA LEU A 75 -0.46 -4.08 1.41
C LEU A 75 0.61 -3.01 1.67
N LYS A 76 1.20 -3.01 2.87
CA LYS A 76 2.26 -2.08 3.26
C LYS A 76 3.55 -2.32 2.46
N GLU A 77 3.91 -3.58 2.22
CA GLU A 77 5.04 -3.95 1.36
C GLU A 77 4.83 -3.44 -0.08
N LYS A 78 3.69 -3.75 -0.69
CA LYS A 78 3.35 -3.29 -2.03
C LYS A 78 3.39 -1.76 -2.13
N LYS A 79 2.79 -1.08 -1.14
CA LYS A 79 2.79 0.39 -1.09
C LYS A 79 4.20 0.97 -1.00
N ARG A 80 5.09 0.34 -0.20
CA ARG A 80 6.51 0.72 -0.11
C ARG A 80 7.24 0.58 -1.43
N GLU A 81 6.98 -0.48 -2.20
CA GLU A 81 7.57 -0.68 -3.53
C GLU A 81 7.10 0.40 -4.51
N GLU A 82 5.80 0.70 -4.52
CA GLU A 82 5.24 1.78 -5.35
C GLU A 82 5.81 3.16 -4.96
N ASP A 83 5.98 3.43 -3.67
CA ASP A 83 6.57 4.68 -3.19
C ASP A 83 8.05 4.80 -3.56
N LEU A 84 8.80 3.69 -3.57
CA LEU A 84 10.17 3.66 -4.07
C LEU A 84 10.22 3.98 -5.57
N GLU A 85 9.37 3.36 -6.38
CA GLU A 85 9.31 3.62 -7.82
C GLU A 85 9.01 5.09 -8.12
N ARG A 86 8.05 5.67 -7.40
CA ARG A 86 7.72 7.11 -7.50
C ARG A 86 8.90 7.99 -7.10
N LEU A 87 9.59 7.66 -6.01
CA LEU A 87 10.79 8.39 -5.60
C LEU A 87 11.89 8.32 -6.66
N LEU A 88 12.19 7.13 -7.19
CA LEU A 88 13.18 6.98 -8.26
C LEU A 88 12.80 7.75 -9.53
N SER A 89 11.51 7.91 -9.80
CA SER A 89 11.03 8.77 -10.88
C SER A 89 11.27 10.26 -10.60
N VAL A 90 11.20 10.71 -9.34
CA VAL A 90 11.54 12.08 -8.92
C VAL A 90 13.04 12.34 -9.03
N VAL A 91 13.88 11.36 -8.69
CA VAL A 91 15.33 11.47 -8.77
C VAL A 91 15.82 11.62 -10.22
N GLY A 92 15.13 11.02 -11.19
CA GLY A 92 15.50 11.10 -12.60
C GLY A 92 16.82 10.37 -12.87
N GLU A 93 17.83 11.08 -13.38
CA GLU A 93 19.10 10.54 -13.87
C GLU A 93 20.27 10.59 -12.87
N ASP A 94 20.06 11.06 -11.63
CA ASP A 94 21.11 11.06 -10.59
C ASP A 94 21.38 9.62 -10.09
N VAL A 95 22.30 8.93 -10.78
CA VAL A 95 22.61 7.50 -10.55
C VAL A 95 23.05 7.24 -9.11
N GLU A 96 23.90 8.09 -8.53
CA GLU A 96 24.40 7.89 -7.16
C GLU A 96 23.25 7.94 -6.14
N VAL A 97 22.33 8.90 -6.28
CA VAL A 97 21.17 8.99 -5.37
C VAL A 97 20.20 7.82 -5.58
N ARG A 98 20.01 7.36 -6.83
CA ARG A 98 19.19 6.17 -7.11
C ARG A 98 19.76 4.93 -6.43
N GLU A 99 21.06 4.69 -6.58
CA GLU A 99 21.74 3.57 -5.95
C GLU A 99 21.67 3.64 -4.43
N LEU A 100 21.80 4.84 -3.86
CA LEU A 100 21.62 5.07 -2.44
C LEU A 100 20.21 4.67 -1.98
N PHE A 101 19.15 5.16 -2.62
CA PHE A 101 17.79 4.79 -2.22
C PHE A 101 17.50 3.29 -2.40
N LEU A 102 18.00 2.66 -3.47
CA LEU A 102 17.89 1.20 -3.64
C LEU A 102 18.62 0.42 -2.55
N ARG A 103 19.78 0.90 -2.10
CA ARG A 103 20.51 0.33 -0.95
C ARG A 103 19.71 0.51 0.34
N LEU A 104 19.30 1.74 0.66
CA LEU A 104 18.52 2.06 1.85
C LEU A 104 17.21 1.25 1.92
N PHE A 105 16.56 1.02 0.78
CA PHE A 105 15.33 0.23 0.72
C PHE A 105 15.57 -1.25 1.09
N ARG A 106 16.66 -1.83 0.59
CA ARG A 106 17.05 -3.23 0.85
C ARG A 106 17.55 -3.44 2.27
N GLU A 107 18.29 -2.48 2.80
CA GLU A 107 18.85 -2.52 4.16
C GLU A 107 17.86 -2.04 5.23
N ASN A 108 16.66 -1.61 4.82
CA ASN A 108 15.64 -1.08 5.70
C ASN A 108 15.20 -2.10 6.77
N ARG A 109 15.41 -1.77 8.03
CA ARG A 109 15.04 -2.60 9.19
C ARG A 109 13.61 -2.37 9.66
N ASP A 110 12.98 -1.27 9.23
CA ASP A 110 11.61 -0.89 9.59
C ASP A 110 10.68 -0.94 8.36
N PRO A 111 9.95 -2.05 8.14
CA PRO A 111 9.06 -2.22 7.00
C PRO A 111 7.84 -1.29 7.02
N GLU A 112 7.61 -0.51 8.08
CA GLU A 112 6.57 0.52 8.11
C GLU A 112 7.03 1.84 7.46
N ARG A 113 8.34 2.00 7.23
CA ARG A 113 8.94 3.19 6.61
C ARG A 113 9.52 2.87 5.23
N LEU A 114 9.66 3.90 4.39
CA LEU A 114 10.31 3.72 3.09
C LEU A 114 11.81 3.41 3.24
N PHE A 115 12.48 4.09 4.18
CA PHE A 115 13.88 3.90 4.55
C PHE A 115 14.07 4.03 6.06
N ASP A 116 15.15 3.43 6.56
CA ASP A 116 15.63 3.62 7.92
C ASP A 116 16.40 4.95 8.04
N PRO A 117 15.93 5.92 8.85
CA PRO A 117 16.61 7.20 9.02
C PRO A 117 18.01 7.10 9.62
N ASP A 118 18.31 6.03 10.37
CA ASP A 118 19.62 5.90 11.01
C ASP A 118 20.72 5.59 9.99
N LEU A 119 20.40 4.87 8.90
CA LEU A 119 21.33 4.63 7.79
C LEU A 119 21.74 5.91 7.05
N LEU A 120 20.86 6.92 7.00
CA LEU A 120 21.15 8.22 6.40
C LEU A 120 22.13 9.04 7.26
N LYS A 121 21.98 8.97 8.59
CA LYS A 121 22.88 9.68 9.54
C LYS A 121 24.30 9.15 9.47
N GLU A 122 24.47 7.83 9.30
CA GLU A 122 25.79 7.20 9.15
C GLU A 122 26.52 7.74 7.91
N LEU A 123 25.80 7.94 6.80
CA LEU A 123 26.37 8.44 5.53
C LEU A 123 26.71 9.94 5.56
N GLU A 124 26.06 10.72 6.41
CA GLU A 124 26.26 12.18 6.49
C GLU A 124 27.71 12.54 6.86
N GLY A 125 28.39 11.68 7.62
CA GLY A 125 29.81 11.84 7.97
C GLY A 125 30.79 11.48 6.83
N GLU A 126 30.38 10.66 5.87
CA GLU A 126 31.25 10.15 4.80
C GLU A 126 31.04 10.87 3.45
N ARG A 127 29.78 11.14 3.10
CA ARG A 127 29.35 11.68 1.80
C ARG A 127 28.25 12.74 1.98
N PRO A 128 28.57 13.91 2.57
CA PRO A 128 27.57 14.95 2.83
C PRO A 128 26.93 15.48 1.55
N ASP A 129 27.67 15.53 0.44
CA ASP A 129 27.16 15.96 -0.88
C ASP A 129 26.02 15.06 -1.37
N LEU A 130 26.15 13.75 -1.14
CA LEU A 130 25.18 12.76 -1.59
C LEU A 130 23.92 12.80 -0.71
N VAL A 131 24.10 12.96 0.61
CA VAL A 131 23.00 13.08 1.57
C VAL A 131 22.19 14.34 1.31
N GLU A 132 22.83 15.48 1.00
CA GLU A 132 22.14 16.72 0.65
C GLU A 132 21.26 16.55 -0.60
N ARG A 133 21.80 15.97 -1.69
CA ARG A 133 21.03 15.71 -2.91
C ARG A 133 19.88 14.75 -2.65
N ALA A 134 20.13 13.63 -1.98
CA ALA A 134 19.11 12.65 -1.63
C ALA A 134 17.99 13.28 -0.79
N THR A 135 18.35 14.11 0.19
CA THR A 135 17.38 14.84 1.02
C THR A 135 16.50 15.76 0.17
N LYS A 136 17.09 16.50 -0.77
CA LYS A 136 16.33 17.36 -1.69
C LYS A 136 15.31 16.57 -2.50
N TYR A 137 15.72 15.48 -3.15
CA TYR A 137 14.80 14.63 -3.91
C TYR A 137 13.72 13.99 -3.03
N TYR A 138 14.07 13.57 -1.81
CA TYR A 138 13.10 13.01 -0.88
C TYR A 138 12.04 14.03 -0.44
N VAL A 139 12.45 15.28 -0.16
CA VAL A 139 11.53 16.38 0.14
C VAL A 139 10.62 16.68 -1.05
N GLU A 140 11.15 16.68 -2.28
CA GLU A 140 10.36 16.87 -3.49
C GLU A 140 9.34 15.74 -3.70
N PHE A 141 9.75 14.48 -3.49
CA PHE A 141 8.87 13.32 -3.49
C PHE A 141 7.76 13.47 -2.45
N ARG A 142 8.09 13.83 -1.22
CA ARG A 142 7.15 14.06 -0.12
C ARG A 142 6.10 15.13 -0.42
N LYS A 143 6.46 16.18 -1.19
CA LYS A 143 5.53 17.23 -1.64
C LYS A 143 4.56 16.74 -2.72
N LYS A 144 4.96 15.77 -3.54
CA LYS A 144 4.14 15.19 -4.61
C LYS A 144 3.30 14.00 -4.13
N ALA A 145 3.65 13.41 -2.98
CA ALA A 145 3.00 12.24 -2.40
C ALA A 145 1.85 12.56 -1.42
N GLY A 146 1.68 13.83 -1.04
CA GLY A 146 0.55 14.33 -0.24
C GLY A 146 -0.47 15.04 -1.11
#